data_AF-A0A952CNE0-F1
#
_entry.id   AF-A0A952CNE0-F1
#
_cell.length_a   1.000
_cell.length_b   1.000
_cell.length_c   1.000
_cell.angle_alpha   90.00
_cell.angle_beta   90.00
_cell.angle_gamma   90.00
#
_symmetry.space_group_name_H-M   'P 1'
#
loop_
_entity.id
_entity.type
_entity.pdbx_description
1 polymer ?
#
loop_
_entity_poly.entity_id
_entity_poly.type
_entity_poly.pdbx_seq_one_letter_code
_entity_poly.pdbx_strand_id
1 'polypeptide(L)'
;MNCCKHISLSLLCLLIAFSSFRNERERYGETIITQRGDEVTFSKPKEREVIVRNVNTKRTIATERSVPALLNGKRIYDLKKYPDVDRTKDSTKFLVTQHTYELLHNALANAISKEMGYLANGNYICELNNVVVDENGFIAYYESKGLLKHIFDGNPFNKPRTQPINSTSTYIIKRIIDNQVNKLQFRPLAINGDATPYLTRFTFYFHQFQK
;
A
#
# COMPACT_ATOMS: atom_id res chain seq x y z
N MET A 1 40.08 30.23 -39.70
CA MET A 1 39.64 30.67 -38.36
C MET A 1 38.52 29.77 -37.91
N ASN A 2 38.84 28.87 -36.98
CA ASN A 2 37.88 27.98 -36.33
C ASN A 2 37.11 28.78 -35.27
N CYS A 3 35.79 28.67 -35.22
CA CYS A 3 35.06 28.91 -33.99
C CYS A 3 33.95 27.87 -33.81
N CYS A 4 33.99 27.26 -32.63
CA CYS A 4 33.19 26.20 -32.04
C CYS A 4 31.67 26.36 -32.19
N LYS A 5 30.90 25.30 -32.51
CA LYS A 5 30.48 24.14 -31.69
C LYS A 5 29.47 24.45 -30.57
N HIS A 6 28.37 23.71 -30.62
CA HIS A 6 27.43 23.29 -29.56
C HIS A 6 26.29 24.23 -29.12
N ILE A 7 25.11 24.02 -29.73
CA ILE A 7 23.83 24.00 -28.99
C ILE A 7 23.05 22.76 -29.48
N SER A 8 23.35 21.61 -28.88
CA SER A 8 22.53 20.41 -28.98
C SER A 8 21.30 20.59 -28.07
N LEU A 9 20.23 21.12 -28.66
CA LEU A 9 18.95 21.34 -28.02
C LEU A 9 18.21 19.99 -27.90
N SER A 10 18.36 19.36 -26.73
CA SER A 10 17.30 18.64 -26.00
C SER A 10 16.17 18.03 -26.83
N LEU A 11 16.41 16.83 -27.39
CA LEU A 11 15.33 15.92 -27.80
C LEU A 11 15.05 14.93 -26.67
N LEU A 12 14.24 15.41 -25.72
CA LEU A 12 13.18 14.72 -25.00
C LEU A 12 13.17 13.18 -25.15
N CYS A 13 13.93 12.47 -24.31
CA CYS A 13 13.64 11.06 -24.00
C CYS A 13 12.31 11.00 -23.23
N LEU A 14 11.21 10.90 -23.97
CA LEU A 14 9.90 10.55 -23.46
C LEU A 14 9.97 9.08 -22.98
N LEU A 15 10.46 8.87 -21.77
CA LEU A 15 10.30 7.62 -21.04
C LEU A 15 8.80 7.49 -20.69
N ILE A 16 8.04 6.95 -21.64
CA ILE A 16 6.73 6.37 -21.36
C ILE A 16 7.01 5.15 -20.50
N ALA A 17 7.11 5.36 -19.19
CA ALA A 17 6.97 4.29 -18.22
C ALA A 17 5.54 3.79 -18.35
N PHE A 18 5.34 2.79 -19.22
CA PHE A 18 4.17 1.93 -19.18
C PHE A 18 4.14 1.31 -17.77
N SER A 19 3.41 1.95 -16.87
CA SER A 19 2.88 1.27 -15.69
C SER A 19 1.79 0.35 -16.21
N SER A 20 2.23 -0.81 -16.72
CA SER A 20 1.35 -1.92 -16.98
C SER A 20 0.52 -2.12 -15.73
N PHE A 21 -0.79 -1.89 -15.83
CA PHE A 21 -1.77 -2.43 -14.92
C PHE A 21 -1.61 -3.95 -14.98
N ARG A 22 -0.68 -4.47 -14.18
CA ARG A 22 -0.47 -5.88 -14.02
C ARG A 22 -1.70 -6.36 -13.27
N ASN A 23 -2.61 -7.02 -14.01
CA ASN A 23 -3.70 -7.80 -13.43
C ASN A 23 -3.12 -8.55 -12.23
N GLU A 24 -3.67 -8.31 -11.04
CA GLU A 24 -3.27 -8.96 -9.78
C GLU A 24 -3.50 -10.47 -9.92
N ARG A 25 -2.55 -11.18 -10.55
CA ARG A 25 -2.44 -12.63 -10.44
C ARG A 25 -2.12 -12.91 -8.97
N GLU A 26 -2.88 -13.83 -8.38
CA GLU A 26 -2.71 -14.22 -7.00
C GLU A 26 -1.28 -14.77 -6.79
N ARG A 27 -0.49 -14.09 -5.95
CA ARG A 27 0.96 -14.32 -5.77
C ARG A 27 1.24 -15.46 -4.79
N TYR A 28 0.88 -16.67 -5.15
CA TYR A 28 0.92 -17.83 -4.27
C TYR A 28 2.32 -18.42 -4.14
N GLY A 29 2.93 -18.33 -2.95
CA GLY A 29 4.29 -18.83 -2.73
C GLY A 29 5.35 -18.15 -3.59
N GLU A 30 5.00 -17.05 -4.25
CA GLU A 30 5.90 -16.27 -5.06
C GLU A 30 6.83 -15.48 -4.16
N THR A 31 8.08 -15.38 -4.59
CA THR A 31 9.01 -14.39 -4.09
C THR A 31 9.06 -13.25 -5.10
N ILE A 32 8.96 -12.02 -4.62
CA ILE A 32 9.21 -10.83 -5.43
C ILE A 32 10.46 -10.11 -4.92
N ILE A 33 11.16 -9.44 -5.83
CA ILE A 33 12.22 -8.49 -5.50
C ILE A 33 11.67 -7.08 -5.64
N THR A 34 11.76 -6.28 -4.58
CA THR A 34 11.28 -4.89 -4.54
C THR A 34 12.27 -3.95 -5.25
N GLN A 35 11.87 -2.69 -5.48
CA GLN A 35 12.77 -1.70 -6.07
C GLN A 35 14.03 -1.44 -5.23
N ARG A 36 13.98 -1.74 -3.92
CA ARG A 36 15.11 -1.61 -2.99
C ARG A 36 16.00 -2.85 -2.95
N GLY A 37 15.65 -3.91 -3.70
CA GLY A 37 16.35 -5.19 -3.67
C GLY A 37 15.88 -6.13 -2.55
N ASP A 38 14.83 -5.76 -1.80
CA ASP A 38 14.28 -6.62 -0.75
C ASP A 38 13.55 -7.81 -1.34
N GLU A 39 13.76 -8.99 -0.76
CA GLU A 39 13.07 -10.22 -1.10
C GLU A 39 11.82 -10.38 -0.23
N VAL A 40 10.62 -10.37 -0.84
CA VAL A 40 9.36 -10.60 -0.14
C VAL A 40 8.74 -11.91 -0.59
N THR A 41 8.69 -12.88 0.31
CA THR A 41 8.08 -14.20 0.08
C THR A 41 6.66 -14.20 0.62
N PHE A 42 5.72 -14.64 -0.22
CA PHE A 42 4.30 -14.67 0.10
C PHE A 42 3.87 -16.00 0.71
N SER A 43 2.92 -15.95 1.65
CA SER A 43 2.33 -17.16 2.25
C SER A 43 1.55 -17.96 1.21
N LYS A 44 1.51 -19.28 1.38
CA LYS A 44 0.50 -20.08 0.68
C LYS A 44 -0.90 -19.65 1.14
N PRO A 45 -1.89 -19.57 0.24
CA PRO A 45 -3.26 -19.30 0.64
C PRO A 45 -3.73 -20.42 1.57
N LYS A 46 -4.57 -20.09 2.55
CA LYS A 46 -5.24 -21.15 3.31
C LYS A 46 -6.33 -21.75 2.43
N GLU A 47 -6.26 -23.04 2.19
CA GLU A 47 -7.25 -23.77 1.42
C GLU A 47 -8.23 -24.50 2.34
N ARG A 48 -9.50 -24.57 1.93
CA ARG A 48 -10.53 -25.37 2.58
C ARG A 48 -11.31 -26.14 1.53
N GLU A 49 -11.59 -27.39 1.84
CA GLU A 49 -12.52 -28.20 1.05
C GLU A 49 -13.96 -27.76 1.37
N VAL A 50 -14.71 -27.38 0.34
CA VAL A 50 -16.14 -27.09 0.43
C VAL A 50 -16.93 -28.07 -0.42
N ILE A 51 -18.07 -28.49 0.13
CA ILE A 51 -19.04 -29.30 -0.61
C ILE A 51 -19.92 -28.36 -1.42
N VAL A 52 -19.82 -28.44 -2.75
CA VAL A 52 -20.69 -27.69 -3.65
C VAL A 52 -22.01 -28.44 -3.76
N ARG A 53 -23.00 -28.04 -2.94
CA ARG A 53 -24.29 -28.74 -2.78
C ARG A 53 -25.03 -29.00 -4.09
N ASN A 54 -24.91 -28.12 -5.09
CA ASN A 54 -25.61 -28.28 -6.37
C ASN A 54 -25.04 -29.37 -7.29
N VAL A 55 -23.79 -29.79 -7.08
CA VAL A 55 -23.11 -30.80 -7.92
C VAL A 55 -22.53 -31.96 -7.10
N ASN A 56 -22.88 -32.02 -5.81
CA ASN A 56 -22.43 -33.02 -4.83
C ASN A 56 -20.94 -33.38 -4.92
N THR A 57 -20.10 -32.40 -5.25
CA THR A 57 -18.65 -32.55 -5.41
C THR A 57 -17.91 -31.70 -4.40
N LYS A 58 -16.76 -32.21 -3.98
CA LYS A 58 -15.80 -31.50 -3.13
C LYS A 58 -14.94 -30.60 -4.02
N ARG A 59 -14.82 -29.33 -3.65
CA ARG A 59 -13.93 -28.39 -4.31
C ARG A 59 -13.05 -27.73 -3.25
N THR A 60 -11.74 -27.74 -3.49
CA THR A 60 -10.82 -26.94 -2.70
C THR A 60 -10.94 -25.48 -3.13
N ILE A 61 -11.24 -24.59 -2.18
CA ILE A 61 -11.27 -23.15 -2.40
C ILE A 61 -10.22 -22.48 -1.51
N ALA A 62 -9.56 -21.45 -2.03
CA ALA A 62 -8.77 -20.54 -1.21
C ALA A 62 -9.72 -19.74 -0.30
N THR A 63 -9.48 -19.80 1.01
CA THR A 63 -10.27 -19.10 2.03
C THR A 63 -9.62 -17.80 2.51
N GLU A 64 -8.30 -17.71 2.36
CA GLU A 64 -7.53 -16.50 2.67
C GLU A 64 -6.65 -16.14 1.48
N ARG A 65 -6.52 -14.84 1.22
CA ARG A 65 -5.54 -14.33 0.26
C ARG A 65 -4.13 -14.58 0.79
N SER A 66 -3.21 -14.80 -0.14
CA SER A 66 -1.78 -14.78 0.14
C SER A 66 -1.35 -13.42 0.66
N VAL A 67 -0.52 -13.40 1.70
CA VAL A 67 0.03 -12.20 2.33
C VAL A 67 1.56 -12.33 2.47
N PRO A 68 2.31 -11.23 2.53
CA PRO A 68 3.74 -11.28 2.83
C PRO A 68 4.01 -12.07 4.12
N ALA A 69 4.91 -13.04 4.05
CA ALA A 69 5.25 -13.92 5.17
C ALA A 69 6.72 -13.81 5.57
N LEU A 70 7.62 -13.64 4.60
CA LEU A 70 9.05 -13.45 4.84
C LEU A 70 9.56 -12.17 4.16
N LEU A 71 10.47 -11.49 4.82
CA LEU A 71 11.29 -10.39 4.29
C LEU A 71 12.75 -10.80 4.40
N ASN A 72 13.47 -10.92 3.28
CA ASN A 72 14.88 -11.34 3.25
C ASN A 72 15.12 -12.63 4.06
N GLY A 73 14.20 -13.61 3.95
CA GLY A 73 14.23 -14.87 4.70
C GLY A 73 13.78 -14.80 6.17
N LYS A 74 13.55 -13.60 6.72
CA LYS A 74 13.08 -13.42 8.11
C LYS A 74 11.56 -13.38 8.19
N ARG A 75 10.99 -13.93 9.26
CA ARG A 75 9.54 -13.92 9.49
C ARG A 75 9.02 -12.51 9.71
N ILE A 76 7.95 -12.16 8.99
CA ILE A 76 7.23 -10.91 9.18
C ILE A 76 6.20 -11.10 10.30
N TYR A 77 6.21 -10.19 11.28
CA TYR A 77 5.24 -10.16 12.36
C TYR A 77 3.92 -9.52 11.89
N ASP A 78 2.84 -10.32 11.84
CA ASP A 78 1.51 -9.82 11.45
C ASP A 78 0.78 -9.19 12.65
N LEU A 79 0.70 -7.86 12.68
CA LEU A 79 0.01 -7.12 13.75
C LEU A 79 -1.49 -7.45 13.83
N LYS A 80 -2.13 -8.01 12.78
CA LYS A 80 -3.56 -8.36 12.78
C LYS A 80 -3.86 -9.75 13.32
N LYS A 81 -2.94 -10.71 13.16
CA LYS A 81 -3.19 -12.13 13.52
C LYS A 81 -3.00 -12.45 15.00
N TYR A 82 -2.42 -11.55 15.79
CA TYR A 82 -2.17 -11.77 17.21
C TYR A 82 -2.99 -10.78 18.07
N PRO A 83 -4.32 -10.93 18.15
CA PRO A 83 -5.21 -10.04 18.91
C PRO A 83 -5.06 -10.15 20.43
N ASP A 84 -4.42 -11.22 20.94
CA ASP A 84 -4.23 -11.48 22.36
C ASP A 84 -3.09 -10.68 23.01
N VAL A 85 -2.47 -9.77 22.27
CA VAL A 85 -1.40 -8.91 22.81
C VAL A 85 -1.94 -7.51 23.04
N ASP A 86 -2.72 -7.46 24.12
CA ASP A 86 -3.10 -6.33 24.96
C ASP A 86 -3.77 -5.12 24.29
N ARG A 87 -5.08 -5.00 24.53
CA ARG A 87 -5.94 -3.85 24.18
C ARG A 87 -5.62 -2.59 25.00
N THR A 88 -4.43 -2.52 25.58
CA THR A 88 -3.92 -1.36 26.30
C THR A 88 -3.35 -0.37 25.28
N LYS A 89 -3.76 0.90 25.38
CA LYS A 89 -3.22 2.01 24.58
C LYS A 89 -1.71 2.23 24.80
N ASP A 90 -1.11 1.47 25.71
CA ASP A 90 0.30 1.55 26.11
C ASP A 90 1.15 0.39 25.56
N SER A 91 0.58 -0.55 24.80
CA SER A 91 1.41 -1.58 24.17
C SER A 91 2.32 -0.94 23.11
N THR A 92 3.60 -1.33 23.10
CA THR A 92 4.59 -0.89 22.09
C THR A 92 4.05 -1.03 20.65
N LYS A 93 3.18 -2.01 20.42
CA LYS A 93 2.51 -2.27 19.12
C LYS A 93 1.46 -1.22 18.77
N PHE A 94 0.64 -0.81 19.72
CA PHE A 94 -0.32 0.29 19.54
C PHE A 94 0.43 1.60 19.28
N LEU A 95 1.46 1.89 20.06
CA LEU A 95 2.29 3.10 19.90
C LEU A 95 3.02 3.13 18.56
N VAL A 96 3.61 2.01 18.12
CA VAL A 96 4.23 1.90 16.79
C VAL A 96 3.18 2.13 15.71
N THR A 97 1.99 1.52 15.81
CA THR A 97 0.93 1.65 14.80
C THR A 97 0.38 3.08 14.73
N GLN A 98 0.07 3.71 15.86
CA GLN A 98 -0.51 5.05 15.91
C GLN A 98 0.50 6.10 15.45
N HIS A 99 1.74 6.07 15.96
CA HIS A 99 2.78 7.02 15.56
C HIS A 99 3.11 6.91 14.08
N THR A 100 3.21 5.67 13.58
CA THR A 100 3.41 5.38 12.14
C THR A 100 2.27 5.94 11.30
N TYR A 101 1.03 5.75 11.75
CA TYR A 101 -0.15 6.26 11.06
C TYR A 101 -0.16 7.79 11.01
N GLU A 102 0.10 8.47 12.13
CA GLU A 102 0.13 9.95 12.20
C GLU A 102 1.23 10.54 11.33
N LEU A 103 2.44 9.99 11.37
CA LEU A 103 3.56 10.41 10.52
C LEU A 103 3.22 10.29 9.04
N LEU A 104 2.72 9.12 8.62
CA LEU A 104 2.38 8.87 7.23
C LEU A 104 1.20 9.73 6.79
N HIS A 105 0.16 9.87 7.62
CA HIS A 105 -0.98 10.73 7.32
C HIS A 105 -0.55 12.18 7.09
N ASN A 106 0.23 12.75 8.00
CA ASN A 106 0.68 14.14 7.89
C ASN A 106 1.63 14.33 6.69
N ALA A 107 2.55 13.40 6.46
CA ALA A 107 3.46 13.46 5.33
C ALA A 107 2.70 13.41 3.99
N LEU A 108 1.73 12.52 3.85
CA LEU A 108 0.91 12.42 2.65
C LEU A 108 0.02 13.65 2.46
N ALA A 109 -0.72 14.07 3.50
CA ALA A 109 -1.59 15.24 3.45
C ALA A 109 -0.82 16.50 3.01
N ASN A 110 0.36 16.73 3.59
CA ASN A 110 1.21 17.85 3.21
C ASN A 110 1.70 17.73 1.76
N ALA A 111 2.18 16.54 1.37
CA ALA A 111 2.76 16.32 0.05
C ALA A 111 1.74 16.47 -1.09
N ILE A 112 0.48 16.08 -0.87
CA ILE A 112 -0.56 16.15 -1.91
C ILE A 112 -1.47 17.37 -1.80
N SER A 113 -1.29 18.22 -0.78
CA SER A 113 -2.19 19.34 -0.46
C SER A 113 -2.52 20.25 -1.66
N LYS A 114 -1.53 20.60 -2.47
CA LYS A 114 -1.73 21.40 -3.69
C LYS A 114 -2.53 20.65 -4.75
N GLU A 115 -2.20 19.38 -4.96
CA GLU A 115 -2.83 18.55 -5.98
C GLU A 115 -4.28 18.20 -5.66
N MET A 116 -4.63 18.15 -4.37
CA MET A 116 -6.02 17.96 -3.93
C MET A 116 -6.95 19.04 -4.49
N GLY A 117 -6.47 20.27 -4.69
CA GLY A 117 -7.25 21.38 -5.26
C GLY A 117 -7.75 21.12 -6.69
N TYR A 118 -7.04 20.27 -7.46
CA TYR A 118 -7.44 19.90 -8.82
C TYR A 118 -8.43 18.73 -8.87
N LEU A 119 -8.72 18.11 -7.72
CA LEU A 119 -9.74 17.07 -7.64
C LEU A 119 -11.13 17.71 -7.59
N ALA A 120 -12.09 17.03 -8.22
CA ALA A 120 -13.49 17.38 -8.07
C ALA A 120 -13.95 17.23 -6.60
N ASN A 121 -15.07 17.87 -6.26
CA ASN A 121 -15.64 17.73 -4.92
C ASN A 121 -15.95 16.26 -4.59
N GLY A 122 -15.63 15.86 -3.36
CA GLY A 122 -16.00 14.55 -2.85
C GLY A 122 -15.04 13.99 -1.80
N ASN A 123 -15.18 12.69 -1.60
CA ASN A 123 -14.54 11.94 -0.55
C ASN A 123 -13.55 10.97 -1.18
N TYR A 124 -12.32 10.95 -0.70
CA TYR A 124 -11.22 10.25 -1.34
C TYR A 124 -10.53 9.33 -0.35
N ILE A 125 -10.11 8.17 -0.83
CA ILE A 125 -9.39 7.16 -0.05
C ILE A 125 -8.18 6.67 -0.83
N CYS A 126 -7.06 6.50 -0.14
CA CYS A 126 -5.92 5.74 -0.59
C CYS A 126 -5.61 4.66 0.45
N GLU A 127 -5.64 3.41 0.03
CA GLU A 127 -5.30 2.27 0.88
C GLU A 127 -3.93 1.73 0.48
N LEU A 128 -3.07 1.59 1.48
CA LEU A 128 -1.84 0.81 1.41
C LEU A 128 -2.09 -0.48 2.19
N ASN A 129 -2.29 -1.56 1.43
CA ASN A 129 -2.48 -2.90 1.94
C ASN A 129 -1.13 -3.62 2.03
N ASN A 130 -1.06 -4.64 2.89
CA ASN A 130 0.12 -5.49 3.04
C ASN A 130 1.43 -4.69 3.16
N VAL A 131 1.42 -3.65 3.98
CA VAL A 131 2.60 -2.78 4.19
C VAL A 131 3.61 -3.54 5.04
N VAL A 132 4.73 -3.92 4.43
CA VAL A 132 5.85 -4.59 5.09
C VAL A 132 6.87 -3.54 5.46
N VAL A 133 7.15 -3.44 6.75
CA VAL A 133 8.18 -2.56 7.31
C VAL A 133 9.37 -3.42 7.75
N ASP A 134 10.58 -3.02 7.34
CA ASP A 134 11.83 -3.69 7.69
C ASP A 134 12.26 -3.41 9.15
N GLU A 135 13.32 -4.07 9.60
CA GLU A 135 13.86 -3.90 10.95
C GLU A 135 14.41 -2.50 11.24
N ASN A 136 14.69 -1.73 10.19
CA ASN A 136 15.16 -0.35 10.29
C ASN A 136 13.99 0.65 10.25
N GLY A 137 12.75 0.18 10.10
CA GLY A 137 11.55 0.99 10.03
C GLY A 137 11.21 1.49 8.63
N PHE A 138 11.89 1.09 7.57
CA PHE A 138 11.50 1.50 6.22
C PHE A 138 10.44 0.58 5.63
N ILE A 139 9.56 1.13 4.78
CA ILE A 139 8.64 0.31 3.99
C ILE A 139 9.44 -0.39 2.88
N ALA A 140 9.49 -1.73 2.97
CA ALA A 140 10.07 -2.59 1.96
C ALA A 140 9.06 -2.93 0.86
N TYR A 141 7.78 -3.11 1.22
CA TYR A 141 6.72 -3.50 0.28
C TYR A 141 5.36 -2.97 0.71
N TYR A 142 4.49 -2.70 -0.27
CA TYR A 142 3.08 -2.44 -0.06
C TYR A 142 2.29 -2.67 -1.35
N GLU A 143 0.98 -2.84 -1.20
CA GLU A 143 0.02 -2.91 -2.29
C GLU A 143 -0.90 -1.69 -2.24
N SER A 144 -1.11 -1.04 -3.37
CA SER A 144 -2.05 0.08 -3.44
C SER A 144 -2.87 0.03 -4.71
N LYS A 145 -4.18 0.30 -4.56
CA LYS A 145 -5.09 0.57 -5.68
C LYS A 145 -5.02 2.01 -6.17
N GLY A 146 -4.12 2.82 -5.60
CA GLY A 146 -4.03 4.25 -5.85
C GLY A 146 -5.14 5.04 -5.14
N LEU A 147 -5.42 6.23 -5.68
CA LEU A 147 -6.46 7.12 -5.16
C LEU A 147 -7.83 6.71 -5.72
N LEU A 148 -8.79 6.47 -4.82
CA LEU A 148 -10.16 6.09 -5.16
C LEU A 148 -11.14 7.15 -4.65
N LYS A 149 -12.25 7.37 -5.36
CA LYS A 149 -13.36 8.20 -4.90
C LYS A 149 -14.38 7.33 -4.17
N HIS A 150 -14.85 7.77 -3.01
CA HIS A 150 -16.03 7.20 -2.38
C HIS A 150 -17.30 7.70 -3.09
N ILE A 151 -18.12 6.75 -3.49
CA ILE A 151 -19.47 6.96 -4.00
C ILE A 151 -20.42 6.49 -2.91
N PHE A 152 -21.21 7.43 -2.39
CA PHE A 152 -22.25 7.14 -1.43
C PHE A 152 -23.51 6.79 -2.20
N ASP A 153 -24.05 5.61 -1.93
CA ASP A 153 -25.41 5.31 -2.35
C ASP A 153 -26.36 6.14 -1.49
N GLY A 154 -27.50 6.58 -2.04
CA GLY A 154 -28.50 7.38 -1.29
C GLY A 154 -29.06 6.69 -0.04
N ASN A 155 -28.72 5.41 0.18
CA ASN A 155 -28.98 4.69 1.42
C ASN A 155 -27.75 4.77 2.36
N PRO A 156 -27.86 5.41 3.54
CA PRO A 156 -26.75 5.57 4.48
C PRO A 156 -26.31 4.27 5.16
N PHE A 157 -27.11 3.20 5.09
CA PHE A 157 -26.74 1.88 5.62
C PHE A 157 -25.86 1.08 4.66
N ASN A 158 -25.74 1.51 3.39
CA ASN A 158 -24.85 0.86 2.44
C ASN A 158 -23.42 1.34 2.65
N LYS A 159 -22.48 0.40 2.65
CA LYS A 159 -21.05 0.74 2.65
C LYS A 159 -20.74 1.54 1.38
N PRO A 160 -20.05 2.69 1.48
CA PRO A 160 -19.65 3.45 0.30
C PRO A 160 -18.85 2.59 -0.67
N ARG A 161 -19.16 2.71 -1.96
CA ARG A 161 -18.40 2.04 -3.02
C ARG A 161 -17.18 2.88 -3.36
N THR A 162 -16.07 2.23 -3.66
CA THR A 162 -14.87 2.92 -4.15
C THR A 162 -14.80 2.82 -5.67
N GLN A 163 -14.53 3.93 -6.34
CA GLN A 163 -14.37 4.00 -7.79
C GLN A 163 -12.95 4.48 -8.12
N PRO A 164 -12.21 3.75 -8.98
CA PRO A 164 -10.96 4.24 -9.55
C PRO A 164 -11.20 5.52 -10.35
N ILE A 165 -10.31 6.49 -10.19
CA ILE A 165 -10.40 7.76 -10.90
C ILE A 165 -9.27 7.80 -11.92
N ASN A 166 -9.62 7.84 -13.19
CA ASN A 166 -8.64 7.98 -14.27
C ASN A 166 -8.52 9.47 -14.64
N SER A 167 -7.65 10.19 -13.95
CA SER A 167 -7.32 11.59 -14.26
C SER A 167 -5.83 11.85 -14.11
N THR A 168 -5.33 12.87 -14.81
CA THR A 168 -3.93 13.29 -14.68
C THR A 168 -3.57 13.62 -13.23
N SER A 169 -4.46 14.29 -12.51
CA SER A 169 -4.27 14.63 -11.09
C SER A 169 -4.16 13.39 -10.21
N THR A 170 -4.95 12.33 -10.45
CA THR A 170 -4.84 11.10 -9.64
C THR A 170 -3.55 10.35 -9.91
N TYR A 171 -3.05 10.36 -11.14
CA TYR A 171 -1.72 9.81 -11.47
C TYR A 171 -0.60 10.59 -10.77
N ILE A 172 -0.66 11.93 -10.79
CA ILE A 172 0.31 12.79 -10.10
C ILE A 172 0.28 12.50 -8.60
N ILE A 173 -0.91 12.49 -7.98
CA ILE A 173 -1.07 12.18 -6.56
C ILE A 173 -0.53 10.80 -6.23
N LYS A 174 -0.81 9.77 -7.05
CA LYS A 174 -0.27 8.43 -6.84
C LYS A 174 1.26 8.46 -6.81
N ARG A 175 1.91 9.13 -7.76
CA ARG A 175 3.38 9.23 -7.78
C ARG A 175 3.94 9.98 -6.57
N ILE A 176 3.26 11.02 -6.11
CA ILE A 176 3.65 11.74 -4.88
C ILE A 176 3.56 10.80 -3.68
N ILE A 177 2.45 10.05 -3.55
CA ILE A 177 2.26 9.07 -2.48
C ILE A 177 3.38 8.01 -2.53
N ASP A 178 3.60 7.39 -3.69
CA ASP A 178 4.64 6.36 -3.85
C ASP A 178 6.02 6.90 -3.43
N ASN A 179 6.34 8.14 -3.83
CA ASN A 179 7.60 8.80 -3.48
C ASN A 179 7.72 9.11 -1.98
N GLN A 180 6.63 9.47 -1.30
CA GLN A 180 6.66 9.72 0.15
C GLN A 180 6.80 8.41 0.92
N VAL A 181 6.00 7.40 0.57
CA VAL A 181 6.02 6.07 1.20
C VAL A 181 7.43 5.48 1.16
N ASN A 182 8.14 5.61 0.03
CA ASN A 182 9.50 5.08 -0.13
C ASN A 182 10.57 5.82 0.68
N LYS A 183 10.29 7.02 1.20
CA LYS A 183 11.25 7.85 1.96
C LYS A 183 11.03 7.79 3.47
N LEU A 184 9.83 7.41 3.90
CA LEU A 184 9.47 7.46 5.32
C LEU A 184 10.11 6.30 6.09
N GLN A 185 10.64 6.66 7.25
CA GLN A 185 11.13 5.73 8.24
C GLN A 185 10.20 5.74 9.44
N PHE A 186 9.63 4.57 9.72
CA PHE A 186 8.75 4.30 10.85
C PHE A 186 9.56 3.85 12.06
N ARG A 187 8.87 3.76 13.19
CA ARG A 187 9.47 3.17 14.38
C ARG A 187 9.67 1.66 14.14
N PRO A 188 10.89 1.12 14.33
CA PRO A 188 11.11 -0.31 14.33
C PRO A 188 10.25 -1.03 15.37
N LEU A 189 9.79 -2.24 15.05
CA LEU A 189 9.15 -3.12 16.01
C LEU A 189 10.22 -3.98 16.68
N ALA A 190 10.26 -3.98 18.01
CA ALA A 190 11.10 -4.90 18.78
C ALA A 190 10.24 -5.99 19.42
N ILE A 191 10.61 -7.25 19.22
CA ILE A 191 9.99 -8.42 19.85
C ILE A 191 11.08 -9.14 20.63
N ASN A 192 10.89 -9.31 21.94
CA ASN A 192 11.90 -9.89 22.84
C ASN A 192 13.27 -9.19 22.78
N GLY A 193 13.30 -7.90 22.45
CA GLY A 193 14.53 -7.12 22.29
C GLY A 193 15.08 -7.08 20.86
N ASP A 194 14.60 -7.95 19.96
CA ASP A 194 15.09 -8.04 18.59
C ASP A 194 14.24 -7.22 17.62
N ALA A 195 14.89 -6.41 16.79
CA ALA A 195 14.24 -5.70 15.70
C ALA A 195 13.63 -6.72 14.72
N THR A 196 12.33 -6.59 14.45
CA THR A 196 11.53 -7.57 13.73
C THR A 196 10.74 -6.91 12.61
N PRO A 197 10.80 -7.41 11.36
CA PRO A 197 9.95 -6.93 10.28
C PRO A 197 8.47 -7.14 10.62
N TYR A 198 7.60 -6.22 10.21
CA TYR A 198 6.18 -6.34 10.53
C TYR A 198 5.26 -5.97 9.39
N LEU A 199 4.06 -6.54 9.42
CA LEU A 199 2.98 -6.32 8.48
C LEU A 199 1.93 -5.40 9.11
N THR A 200 1.58 -4.34 8.39
CA THR A 200 0.51 -3.41 8.78
C THR A 200 -0.38 -3.04 7.60
N ARG A 201 -1.37 -2.18 7.86
CA ARG A 201 -2.19 -1.53 6.84
C ARG A 201 -2.24 -0.05 7.13
N PHE A 202 -2.40 0.74 6.08
CA PHE A 202 -2.60 2.17 6.21
C PHE A 202 -3.73 2.63 5.28
N THR A 203 -4.55 3.53 5.79
CA THR A 203 -5.66 4.13 5.05
C THR A 203 -5.56 5.62 5.20
N PHE A 204 -5.41 6.32 4.07
CA PHE A 204 -5.47 7.78 4.01
C PHE A 204 -6.83 8.18 3.48
N TYR A 205 -7.54 9.02 4.24
CA TYR A 205 -8.86 9.51 3.88
C TYR A 205 -8.88 11.03 3.95
N PHE A 206 -9.47 11.67 2.95
CA PHE A 206 -9.64 13.11 2.93
C PHE A 206 -10.89 13.53 2.18
N HIS A 207 -11.31 14.76 2.47
CA HIS A 207 -12.42 15.43 1.82
C HIS A 207 -11.89 16.57 0.95
N GLN A 208 -12.37 16.67 -0.28
CA GLN A 208 -12.11 17.81 -1.15
C GLN A 208 -13.40 18.61 -1.33
N PHE A 209 -13.33 19.87 -0.96
CA PHE A 209 -14.36 20.88 -1.23
C PHE A 209 -13.66 22.05 -1.92
N GLN A 210 -13.99 22.29 -3.19
CA GLN A 210 -13.63 23.49 -3.91
C GLN A 210 -14.36 24.66 -3.24
N LYS A 211 -13.57 25.66 -2.82
CA LYS A 211 -14.08 26.94 -2.32
C LYS A 211 -14.48 27.83 -3.48
#